data_AF-A0A5M4D5W2-F1
#
_entry.id   AF-A0A5M4D5W2-F1
#
_cell.length_a   1.000
_cell.length_b   1.000
_cell.length_c   1.000
_cell.angle_alpha   90.00
_cell.angle_beta   90.00
_cell.angle_gamma   90.00
#
_symmetry.space_group_name_H-M   'P 1'
#
loop_
_entity.id
_entity.type
_entity.pdbx_description
1 polymer ?
#
loop_
_entity_poly.entity_id
_entity_poly.type
_entity_poly.pdbx_seq_one_letter_code
_entity_poly.pdbx_strand_id
1 'polypeptide(L)' 'MAEARQRDEWSRTASVMALVANTQRNPKKTRPFRPGDFDPFARAGERRQAVIPAPVSVLRDVFIRENREQGGSRED' A
#
# COMPACT_ATOMS: atom_id res chain seq x y z
N MET A 1 2.17 21.33 -14.59
CA MET A 1 3.39 21.92 -13.98
C MET A 1 3.24 22.18 -12.47
N ALA A 2 2.16 22.83 -12.01
CA ALA A 2 1.99 23.17 -10.58
C ALA A 2 1.98 21.96 -9.63
N GLU A 3 1.29 20.88 -9.99
CA GLU A 3 1.19 19.68 -9.15
C GLU A 3 2.54 18.96 -8.98
N ALA A 4 3.35 18.89 -10.04
CA ALA A 4 4.68 18.28 -9.98
C ALA A 4 5.62 19.07 -9.04
N ARG A 5 5.56 20.40 -9.08
CA ARG A 5 6.32 21.26 -8.16
C ARG A 5 5.88 21.05 -6.71
N GLN A 6 4.57 21.00 -6.47
CA GLN A 6 4.04 20.78 -5.13
C GLN A 6 4.47 19.41 -4.58
N ARG A 7 4.44 18.35 -5.39
CA ARG A 7 4.93 17.01 -4.99
C ARG A 7 6.42 17.03 -4.65
N ASP A 8 7.26 17.70 -5.44
CA ASP A 8 8.70 17.81 -5.15
C ASP A 8 8.97 18.58 -3.85
N GLU A 9 8.25 19.69 -3.63
CA GLU A 9 8.36 20.48 -2.41
C GLU A 9 7.95 19.70 -1.16
N TRP A 10 6.86 18.93 -1.25
CA TRP A 10 6.43 18.05 -0.17
C TRP A 10 7.39 16.88 0.06
N SER A 11 7.97 16.30 -0.99
CA SER A 11 8.99 15.25 -0.88
C SER A 11 10.22 15.73 -0.09
N ARG A 12 10.72 16.94 -0.40
CA ARG A 12 11.82 17.56 0.33
C ARG A 12 11.46 17.87 1.78
N THR A 13 10.30 18.49 2.00
CA THR A 13 9.81 18.86 3.33
C THR A 13 9.62 17.62 4.23
N ALA A 14 9.05 16.55 3.69
CA ALA A 14 8.85 15.28 4.39
C ALA A 14 10.18 14.61 4.76
N SER A 15 11.20 14.70 3.88
CA SER A 15 12.53 14.18 4.15
C SER A 15 13.20 14.89 5.34
N VAL A 16 13.06 16.22 5.42
CA VAL A 16 13.58 17.02 6.54
C VAL A 16 12.85 16.70 7.84
N MET A 17 11.51 16.60 7.81
CA MET A 17 10.72 16.23 8.98
C MET A 17 11.10 14.84 9.50
N ALA A 18 11.28 13.86 8.61
CA ALA A 18 11.72 12.53 8.99
C ALA A 18 13.11 12.52 9.61
N LEU A 19 14.05 13.33 9.11
CA LEU A 19 15.37 13.48 9.70
C LEU A 19 15.26 14.00 11.14
N VAL A 20 14.59 15.15 11.34
CA VAL A 20 14.43 15.79 12.66
C VAL A 20 13.73 14.87 13.66
N ALA A 21 12.64 14.22 13.25
CA ALA A 21 11.90 13.31 14.11
C ALA A 21 12.75 12.08 14.51
N ASN A 22 13.61 11.58 13.61
CA ASN A 22 14.49 10.46 13.93
C ASN A 22 15.64 10.85 14.85
N THR A 23 16.17 12.08 14.77
CA THR A 23 17.20 12.56 15.72
C THR A 23 16.67 12.68 17.14
N GLN A 24 15.39 13.02 17.30
CA GLN A 24 14.73 13.18 18.62
C GLN A 24 14.11 11.87 19.13
N ARG A 25 14.03 10.83 18.29
CA ARG A 25 13.40 9.55 18.62
C ARG A 25 14.27 8.72 19.57
N ASN A 26 13.61 8.01 20.49
CA ASN A 26 14.23 6.91 21.21
C ASN A 26 14.20 5.62 20.36
N PRO A 27 15.36 5.10 19.91
CA PRO A 27 15.42 3.96 19.00
C PRO A 27 14.89 2.65 19.58
N LYS A 28 14.81 2.52 20.92
CA LYS A 28 14.32 1.32 21.61
C LYS A 28 12.80 1.30 21.75
N LYS A 29 12.13 2.44 21.64
CA LYS A 29 10.69 2.58 21.90
C LYS A 29 9.86 2.67 20.63
N THR A 30 10.39 3.29 19.58
CA THR A 30 9.63 3.53 18.35
C THR A 30 10.42 3.13 17.12
N ARG A 31 9.70 2.74 16.07
CA ARG A 31 10.28 2.49 14.74
C ARG A 31 10.84 3.79 14.15
N PRO A 32 11.81 3.70 13.21
CA PRO A 32 12.21 4.87 12.44
C PRO A 32 11.04 5.48 11.67
N PHE A 33 10.98 6.81 11.69
CA PHE A 33 10.07 7.57 10.85
C PHE A 33 10.60 7.59 9.41
N ARG A 34 9.71 7.47 8.44
CA ARG A 34 10.01 7.51 7.00
C ARG A 34 9.45 8.82 6.43
N PRO A 35 10.01 9.35 5.33
CA PRO A 35 9.43 10.52 4.66
C PRO A 35 7.93 10.33 4.32
N GLY A 36 7.53 9.12 3.89
CA GLY A 36 6.13 8.80 3.61
C GLY A 36 5.17 8.88 4.80
N ASP A 37 5.67 8.90 6.04
CA ASP A 37 4.84 9.14 7.23
C ASP A 37 4.35 10.61 7.31
N PHE A 38 5.05 11.53 6.64
CA PHE A 38 4.74 12.97 6.64
C PHE A 38 4.28 13.52 5.29
N ASP A 39 4.57 12.83 4.19
CA ASP A 39 4.20 13.26 2.83
C ASP A 39 2.71 12.95 2.53
N PRO A 40 1.86 13.96 2.28
CA PRO A 40 0.45 13.74 1.94
C PRO A 40 0.26 12.97 0.63
N PHE A 41 1.22 13.03 -0.28
CA PHE A 41 1.15 12.34 -1.58
C PHE A 41 1.61 10.88 -1.48
N ALA A 42 2.38 10.50 -0.46
CA ALA A 42 2.85 9.12 -0.27
C ALA A 42 1.71 8.15 0.08
N ARG A 43 0.70 8.61 0.84
CA ARG A 43 -0.45 7.78 1.26
C ARG A 43 -1.36 7.37 0.09
N ALA A 44 -1.29 8.06 -1.06
CA ALA A 44 -2.06 7.68 -2.24
C ALA A 44 -1.52 6.39 -2.90
N GLY A 45 -0.21 6.14 -2.84
CA GLY A 45 0.42 4.91 -3.34
C GLY A 45 0.52 3.80 -2.30
N GLU A 46 0.60 4.15 -1.01
CA GLU A 46 0.73 3.21 0.11
C GLU A 46 -0.59 2.75 0.74
N ARG A 47 -1.72 2.88 0.03
CA ARG A 47 -2.81 1.90 0.25
C ARG A 47 -2.31 0.55 -0.26
N ARG A 48 -1.33 -0.04 0.45
CA ARG A 48 -1.15 -1.48 0.48
C ARG A 48 -2.55 -1.99 0.73
N GLN A 49 -3.16 -2.60 -0.29
CA GLN A 49 -4.40 -3.33 -0.12
C GLN A 49 -4.21 -4.11 1.17
N ALA A 50 -5.04 -3.81 2.17
CA ALA A 50 -4.95 -4.51 3.43
C ALA A 50 -4.91 -5.99 3.04
N VAL A 51 -3.81 -6.67 3.32
CA VAL A 51 -3.68 -8.07 3.00
C VAL A 51 -4.73 -8.73 3.87
N ILE A 52 -5.89 -9.03 3.30
CA ILE A 52 -6.97 -9.70 4.01
C ILE A 52 -6.46 -11.12 4.20
N PRO A 53 -6.13 -11.55 5.43
CA PRO A 53 -5.67 -12.90 5.65
C PRO A 53 -6.80 -13.85 5.27
N ALA A 54 -6.62 -14.54 4.15
CA ALA A 54 -7.57 -15.49 3.61
C ALA A 54 -6.90 -16.88 3.55
N PRO A 55 -7.63 -17.95 3.89
CA PRO A 55 -7.11 -19.31 3.71
C PRO A 55 -6.93 -19.61 2.22
N VAL A 56 -5.91 -20.39 1.88
CA VAL A 56 -5.57 -20.78 0.50
C VAL A 56 -6.76 -21.45 -0.22
N SER A 57 -7.71 -22.02 0.52
CA SER A 57 -8.96 -22.58 -0.02
C SER A 57 -9.79 -21.57 -0.82
N VAL A 58 -9.72 -20.27 -0.51
CA VAL A 58 -10.42 -19.22 -1.28
C VAL A 58 -10.01 -19.20 -2.75
N LEU A 59 -8.74 -19.52 -3.05
CA LEU A 59 -8.27 -19.60 -4.43
C LEU A 59 -8.96 -20.75 -5.18
N ARG A 60 -9.24 -21.87 -4.52
CA ARG A 60 -9.99 -22.97 -5.13
C ARG A 60 -11.42 -22.55 -5.45
N ASP A 61 -12.07 -21.84 -4.53
CA ASP A 61 -13.46 -21.41 -4.73
C ASP A 61 -13.56 -20.41 -5.88
N VAL A 62 -12.64 -19.44 -5.96
CA VAL A 62 -12.62 -18.46 -7.05
C VAL A 62 -12.28 -19.10 -8.40
N PHE A 63 -11.20 -19.92 -8.47
CA PHE A 63 -10.69 -20.40 -9.76
C PHE A 63 -11.33 -21.70 -10.26
N ILE A 64 -11.88 -22.55 -9.38
CA ILE A 64 -12.39 -23.88 -9.77
C ILE A 64 -13.92 -23.94 -9.76
N ARG A 65 -14.60 -23.23 -8.84
CA ARG A 65 -16.07 -23.25 -8.79
C ARG A 65 -16.67 -22.53 -10.00
N GLU A 66 -16.17 -21.34 -10.32
CA GLU A 66 -16.69 -20.53 -11.43
C GLU A 66 -16.43 -21.19 -12.80
N ASN A 67 -15.32 -21.90 -12.94
CA ASN A 67 -14.94 -22.59 -14.18
C ASN A 67 -15.81 -23.84 -14.48
N ARG A 68 -16.54 -24.36 -13.49
CA ARG A 68 -17.53 -25.44 -13.70
C ARG A 68 -18.88 -24.91 -14.16
N GLU A 69 -19.23 -23.69 -13.79
CA GLU A 69 -20.50 -23.07 -14.19
C GLU A 69 -20.44 -22.50 -15.62
N GLN A 70 -19.24 -22.23 -16.15
CA GLN A 70 -19.04 -21.75 -17.53
C GLN A 70 -18.78 -22.86 -18.58
N GLY A 71 -18.56 -24.11 -18.15
CA GLY A 71 -18.19 -25.23 -19.04
C GLY A 71 -19.30 -26.25 -19.31
N GLY A 72 -20.53 -26.00 -18.87
CA GLY A 72 -21.65 -26.96 -18.88
C GLY A 72 -22.81 -26.58 -19.79
N SER A 73 -22.54 -26.22 -21.04
CA SER A 73 -23.59 -26.15 -22.08
C SER A 73 -22.98 -26.31 -23.47
N ARG A 74 -22.74 -27.57 -23.82
CA ARG A 74 -22.69 -28.01 -25.21
C ARG A 74 -23.33 -29.40 -25.28
N GLU A 75 -24.65 -29.41 -25.27
CA GLU A 75 -25.48 -30.52 -25.73
C GLU A 75 -25.58 -30.43 -27.26
N ASP A 76 -25.16 -31.49 -27.95
CA ASP A 76 -25.82 -32.17 -29.07
C ASP A 76 -24.96 -33.37 -29.51
#